data_AF-A0A085LV72-F1
#
_entry.id   AF-A0A085LV72-F1
#
_cell.length_a   1.000
_cell.length_b   1.000
_cell.length_c   1.000
_cell.angle_alpha   90.00
_cell.angle_beta   90.00
_cell.angle_gamma   90.00
#
_symmetry.space_group_name_H-M   'P 1'
#
loop_
_entity.id
_entity.type
_entity.pdbx_description
1 polymer ?
#
loop_
_entity_poly.entity_id
_entity_poly.type
_entity_poly.pdbx_seq_one_letter_code
_entity_poly.pdbx_strand_id
1 'polypeptide(L)'
;MKISARMGDIKRSIVKGMVDRALAVCDPTYLNAELSHILNILCSNGYPRQCKLNKSLPLVPPNNQQCPVLVLPYYSGLSEKIRKLGHSLNFNVRFKSSSNLRSIVRSDKIKVPFDSRPGVVYEIKCGCNACYLGETGNTLFHIFDQHMRNVLTYRNAERRLNGEPATGPGRPPAVDPRKAMAKAIKASVVVEHASQCSLDP
;
A
#
# COMPACT_ATOMS: atom_id res chain seq x y z
N MET A 1 -51.99 -24.87 -1.08
CA MET A 1 -50.87 -24.76 -2.04
C MET A 1 -49.90 -23.69 -1.53
N LYS A 2 -48.80 -24.04 -0.86
CA LYS A 2 -47.79 -23.06 -0.42
C LYS A 2 -46.77 -22.87 -1.54
N ILE A 3 -46.86 -21.75 -2.26
CA ILE A 3 -45.87 -21.39 -3.28
C ILE A 3 -44.57 -21.04 -2.55
N SER A 4 -43.63 -21.98 -2.50
CA SER A 4 -42.26 -21.71 -2.05
C SER A 4 -41.55 -20.93 -3.15
N ALA A 5 -41.45 -19.62 -2.98
CA ALA A 5 -40.67 -18.76 -3.86
C ALA A 5 -39.19 -19.17 -3.78
N ARG A 6 -38.66 -19.80 -4.84
CA ARG A 6 -37.22 -20.04 -4.96
C ARG A 6 -36.52 -18.69 -5.05
N MET A 7 -35.58 -18.43 -4.13
CA MET A 7 -34.73 -17.25 -4.15
C MET A 7 -34.00 -17.15 -5.51
N GLY A 8 -33.87 -15.95 -6.10
CA GLY A 8 -33.03 -15.76 -7.29
C GLY A 8 -31.53 -15.84 -6.96
N ASP A 9 -30.69 -16.15 -7.95
CA ASP A 9 -29.23 -16.31 -7.75
C ASP A 9 -28.54 -15.04 -7.22
N ILE A 10 -28.98 -13.87 -7.67
CA ILE A 10 -28.48 -12.58 -7.18
C ILE A 10 -28.73 -12.42 -5.68
N LYS A 11 -29.97 -12.70 -5.24
CA LYS A 11 -30.36 -12.61 -3.83
C LYS A 11 -29.57 -13.58 -2.96
N ARG A 12 -29.30 -14.80 -3.45
CA ARG A 12 -28.41 -15.77 -2.77
C ARG A 12 -26.98 -15.24 -2.63
N SER A 13 -26.43 -14.63 -3.67
CA SER A 13 -25.07 -14.08 -3.66
C SER A 13 -24.92 -12.95 -2.66
N ILE A 14 -25.93 -12.09 -2.51
CA ILE A 14 -25.92 -10.99 -1.54
C ILE A 14 -25.89 -11.53 -0.11
N VAL A 15 -26.78 -12.49 0.20
CA VAL A 15 -26.83 -13.14 1.52
C VAL A 15 -25.49 -13.81 1.85
N LYS A 16 -24.93 -14.57 0.91
CA LYS A 16 -23.64 -15.23 1.08
C LYS A 16 -22.51 -14.21 1.33
N GLY A 17 -22.45 -13.14 0.53
CA GLY A 17 -21.43 -12.11 0.69
C GLY A 17 -21.49 -11.36 2.02
N MET A 18 -22.69 -11.14 2.57
CA MET A 18 -22.84 -10.53 3.90
C MET A 18 -22.36 -11.46 5.01
N VAL A 19 -22.70 -12.74 4.93
CA VAL A 19 -22.28 -13.74 5.93
C VAL A 19 -20.79 -14.04 5.86
N ASP A 20 -20.22 -14.17 4.66
CA ASP A 20 -18.78 -14.38 4.49
C ASP A 20 -17.96 -13.21 5.06
N ARG A 21 -18.44 -11.96 4.90
CA ARG A 21 -17.81 -10.79 5.51
C ARG A 21 -17.94 -10.78 7.03
N ALA A 22 -19.10 -11.13 7.58
CA ALA A 22 -19.29 -11.23 9.03
C ALA A 22 -18.34 -12.27 9.64
N LEU A 23 -18.17 -13.43 8.98
CA LEU A 23 -17.23 -14.47 9.41
C LEU A 23 -15.76 -14.04 9.30
N ALA A 24 -15.41 -13.20 8.33
CA ALA A 24 -14.03 -12.77 8.11
C ALA A 24 -13.58 -11.60 9.01
N VAL A 25 -14.51 -10.73 9.41
CA VAL A 25 -14.18 -9.44 10.04
C VAL A 25 -14.67 -9.33 11.49
N CYS A 26 -15.77 -10.02 11.84
CA CYS A 26 -16.40 -9.85 13.15
C CYS A 26 -15.66 -10.65 14.24
N ASP A 27 -15.59 -10.08 15.44
CA ASP A 27 -15.08 -10.79 16.61
C ASP A 27 -16.01 -11.95 17.00
N PRO A 28 -15.49 -13.12 17.41
CA PRO A 28 -16.31 -14.29 17.78
C PRO A 28 -17.39 -14.00 18.82
N THR A 29 -17.16 -13.04 19.74
CA THR A 29 -18.12 -12.68 20.79
C THR A 29 -19.36 -11.97 20.25
N TYR A 30 -19.24 -11.21 19.16
CA TYR A 30 -20.33 -10.44 18.57
C TYR A 30 -20.91 -11.08 17.29
N LEU A 31 -20.28 -12.12 16.77
CA LEU A 31 -20.66 -12.78 15.51
C LEU A 31 -22.14 -13.21 15.47
N ASN A 32 -22.66 -13.79 16.56
CA ASN A 32 -24.07 -14.23 16.60
C ASN A 32 -25.06 -13.05 16.57
N ALA A 33 -24.70 -11.94 17.21
CA ALA A 33 -25.51 -10.73 17.18
C ALA A 33 -25.51 -10.11 15.78
N GLU A 34 -24.35 -10.07 15.13
CA GLU A 34 -24.19 -9.58 13.75
C GLU A 34 -24.96 -10.45 12.74
N LEU A 35 -24.87 -11.77 12.83
CA LEU A 35 -25.64 -12.68 11.98
C LEU A 35 -27.17 -12.49 12.16
N SER A 36 -27.61 -12.25 13.40
CA SER A 36 -29.02 -11.95 13.69
C SER A 36 -29.44 -10.61 13.10
N HIS A 37 -28.56 -9.60 13.16
CA HIS A 37 -28.79 -8.29 12.57
C HIS A 37 -28.90 -8.37 11.04
N ILE A 38 -27.98 -9.09 10.38
CA ILE A 38 -28.00 -9.35 8.93
C ILE A 38 -29.30 -10.03 8.51
N LEU A 39 -29.73 -11.06 9.26
CA LEU A 39 -31.00 -11.75 8.98
C LEU A 39 -32.22 -10.83 9.11
N ASN A 40 -32.26 -9.98 10.15
CA ASN A 40 -33.35 -9.03 10.33
C ASN A 40 -33.43 -8.01 9.19
N ILE A 41 -32.29 -7.44 8.77
CA ILE A 41 -32.23 -6.51 7.62
C ILE A 41 -32.71 -7.21 6.34
N LEU A 42 -32.24 -8.42 6.07
CA LEU A 42 -32.65 -9.17 4.87
C LEU A 42 -34.16 -9.43 4.88
N CYS A 43 -34.73 -9.84 6.01
CA CYS A 43 -36.17 -10.04 6.14
C CYS A 43 -36.97 -8.76 5.92
N SER A 44 -36.54 -7.62 6.49
CA SER A 44 -37.17 -6.32 6.26
C SER A 44 -37.13 -5.89 4.79
N ASN A 45 -36.12 -6.34 4.03
CA ASN A 45 -35.99 -6.10 2.59
C ASN A 45 -36.70 -7.16 1.72
N GLY A 46 -37.61 -7.95 2.29
CA GLY A 46 -38.42 -8.92 1.55
C GLY A 46 -37.68 -10.20 1.14
N TYR A 47 -36.57 -10.53 1.82
CA TYR A 47 -35.91 -11.83 1.64
C TYR A 47 -36.60 -12.90 2.51
N PRO A 48 -36.85 -14.11 1.99
CA PRO A 48 -37.47 -15.19 2.76
C PRO A 48 -36.62 -15.59 3.98
N ARG A 49 -37.29 -15.77 5.13
CA ARG A 49 -36.70 -16.21 6.41
C ARG A 49 -35.93 -17.53 6.34
N GLN A 50 -36.21 -18.35 5.33
CA GLN A 50 -35.61 -19.68 5.11
C GLN A 50 -34.31 -19.61 4.29
N CYS A 51 -33.58 -18.50 4.34
CA CYS A 51 -32.24 -18.44 3.77
C CYS A 51 -31.40 -19.50 4.48
N LYS A 52 -31.12 -20.63 3.80
CA LYS A 52 -30.18 -21.63 4.28
C LYS A 52 -28.81 -20.98 4.35
N LEU A 53 -28.50 -20.40 5.50
CA LEU A 53 -27.15 -20.05 5.89
C LEU A 53 -26.45 -21.39 6.10
N ASN A 54 -25.84 -21.91 5.04
CA ASN A 54 -24.89 -22.98 5.22
C ASN A 54 -23.79 -22.38 6.09
N LYS A 55 -23.78 -22.75 7.38
CA LYS A 55 -22.73 -22.49 8.35
C LYS A 55 -21.46 -23.28 8.01
N SER A 56 -21.16 -23.45 6.72
CA SER A 56 -19.82 -23.81 6.31
C SER A 56 -18.97 -22.59 6.64
N LEU A 57 -18.46 -22.57 7.88
CA LEU A 57 -17.24 -21.83 8.20
C LEU A 57 -16.31 -22.07 7.01
N PRO A 58 -15.60 -21.03 6.51
CA PRO A 58 -14.45 -21.28 5.66
C PRO A 58 -13.64 -22.33 6.40
N LEU A 59 -13.54 -23.52 5.81
CA LEU A 59 -12.58 -24.49 6.27
C LEU A 59 -11.28 -23.71 6.24
N VAL A 60 -10.74 -23.41 7.43
CA VAL A 60 -9.35 -22.99 7.55
C VAL A 60 -8.60 -23.93 6.62
N PRO A 61 -7.95 -23.42 5.56
CA PRO A 61 -7.41 -24.28 4.51
C PRO A 61 -6.61 -25.36 5.22
N PRO A 62 -6.95 -26.65 5.02
CA PRO A 62 -6.36 -27.71 5.79
C PRO A 62 -4.88 -27.72 5.45
N ASN A 63 -4.09 -27.32 6.43
CA ASN A 63 -2.67 -27.52 6.53
C ASN A 63 -1.81 -26.83 5.46
N ASN A 64 -0.75 -26.22 5.96
CA ASN A 64 0.36 -25.60 5.24
C ASN A 64 1.21 -26.68 4.54
N GLN A 65 0.61 -27.58 3.74
CA GLN A 65 1.38 -28.28 2.73
C GLN A 65 1.72 -27.25 1.67
N GLN A 66 2.91 -26.65 1.79
CA GLN A 66 3.51 -25.82 0.76
C GLN A 66 3.78 -26.70 -0.48
N CYS A 67 2.73 -27.07 -1.20
CA CYS A 67 2.85 -27.68 -2.50
C CYS A 67 3.47 -26.62 -3.42
N PRO A 68 4.63 -26.89 -4.04
CA PRO A 68 5.26 -25.92 -4.92
C PRO A 68 4.28 -25.51 -6.02
N VAL A 69 4.23 -24.21 -6.33
CA VAL A 69 3.32 -23.67 -7.33
C VAL A 69 4.11 -23.39 -8.61
N LEU A 70 3.77 -24.10 -9.68
CA LEU A 70 4.30 -23.87 -11.02
C LEU A 70 3.37 -22.90 -11.77
N VAL A 71 3.92 -21.78 -12.23
CA VAL A 71 3.20 -20.79 -13.04
C VAL A 71 3.72 -20.81 -14.48
N LEU A 72 2.85 -21.09 -15.45
CA LEU A 72 3.22 -21.11 -16.87
C LEU A 72 2.14 -20.50 -17.78
N PRO A 73 2.47 -20.12 -19.03
CA PRO A 73 1.48 -19.76 -20.03
C PRO A 73 0.53 -20.92 -20.35
N TYR A 74 -0.70 -20.59 -20.74
CA TYR A 74 -1.67 -21.59 -21.20
C TYR A 74 -1.40 -21.98 -22.66
N TYR A 75 -1.14 -23.26 -22.90
CA TYR A 75 -1.03 -23.89 -24.21
C TYR A 75 -2.04 -25.03 -24.29
N SER A 76 -2.99 -24.93 -25.22
CA SER A 76 -4.06 -25.92 -25.37
C SER A 76 -3.51 -27.33 -25.58
N GLY A 77 -4.01 -28.28 -24.80
CA GLY A 77 -3.64 -29.70 -24.88
C GLY A 77 -2.39 -30.07 -24.07
N LEU A 78 -1.44 -29.15 -23.88
CA LEU A 78 -0.24 -29.34 -23.06
C LEU A 78 -0.48 -28.94 -21.61
N SER A 79 -1.08 -27.77 -21.39
CA SER A 79 -1.40 -27.24 -20.06
C SER A 79 -2.30 -28.17 -19.25
N GLU A 80 -3.29 -28.80 -19.87
CA GLU A 80 -4.15 -29.79 -19.23
C GLU A 80 -3.36 -30.99 -18.71
N LYS A 81 -2.42 -31.49 -19.51
CA LYS A 81 -1.58 -32.64 -19.17
C LYS A 81 -0.64 -32.29 -18.01
N ILE A 82 -0.02 -31.11 -18.06
CA ILE A 82 0.85 -30.61 -16.99
C ILE A 82 0.07 -30.42 -15.69
N ARG A 83 -1.15 -29.88 -15.74
CA ARG A 83 -2.01 -29.75 -14.56
C ARG A 83 -2.37 -31.12 -13.96
N LYS A 84 -2.69 -32.11 -14.81
CA LYS A 84 -2.93 -33.50 -14.36
C LYS A 84 -1.69 -34.10 -13.68
N LEU A 85 -0.51 -33.90 -14.25
CA LEU A 85 0.77 -34.32 -13.64
C LEU A 85 1.02 -33.61 -12.30
N GLY A 86 0.69 -32.32 -12.20
CA GLY A 86 0.78 -31.57 -10.95
C GLY A 86 -0.07 -32.17 -9.84
N HIS A 87 -1.30 -32.57 -10.15
CA HIS A 87 -2.16 -33.26 -9.19
C HIS A 87 -1.58 -34.61 -8.74
N SER A 88 -0.94 -35.38 -9.62
CA SER A 88 -0.32 -36.66 -9.25
C SER A 88 0.98 -36.51 -8.45
N LEU A 89 1.74 -35.45 -8.72
CA LEU A 89 3.08 -35.21 -8.14
C LEU A 89 3.06 -34.18 -7.00
N ASN A 90 1.87 -33.84 -6.50
CA ASN A 90 1.67 -32.92 -5.38
C ASN A 90 2.21 -31.49 -5.58
N PHE A 91 2.14 -30.96 -6.80
CA PHE A 91 2.44 -29.54 -7.09
C PHE A 91 1.25 -28.86 -7.77
N ASN A 92 1.05 -27.57 -7.47
CA ASN A 92 -0.09 -26.83 -7.99
C ASN A 92 0.29 -26.09 -9.27
N VAL A 93 -0.51 -26.23 -10.33
CA VAL A 93 -0.24 -25.58 -11.61
C VAL A 93 -1.21 -24.42 -11.81
N ARG A 94 -0.69 -23.21 -11.94
CA ARG A 94 -1.47 -22.01 -12.28
C ARG A 94 -1.10 -21.50 -13.66
N PHE A 95 -2.11 -21.13 -14.45
CA PHE A 95 -1.90 -20.59 -15.78
C PHE A 95 -1.98 -19.07 -15.75
N LYS A 96 -0.98 -18.41 -16.34
CA LYS A 96 -1.00 -16.98 -16.60
C LYS A 96 -1.28 -16.77 -18.08
N SER A 97 -2.14 -15.84 -18.44
CA SER A 97 -2.23 -15.39 -19.83
C SER A 97 -0.91 -14.73 -20.24
N SER A 98 -0.49 -14.92 -21.50
CA SER A 98 0.59 -14.12 -22.05
C SER A 98 0.24 -12.64 -21.95
N SER A 99 1.26 -11.78 -21.88
CA SER A 99 1.06 -10.33 -21.97
C SER A 99 0.18 -10.02 -23.18
N ASN A 100 -0.92 -9.29 -22.97
CA ASN A 100 -1.83 -8.96 -24.07
C ASN A 100 -1.09 -8.13 -25.12
N LEU A 101 -1.52 -8.24 -26.38
CA LEU A 101 -0.88 -7.58 -27.52
C LEU A 101 -0.82 -6.05 -27.32
N ARG A 102 -1.82 -5.49 -26.63
CA ARG A 102 -1.85 -4.09 -26.20
C ARG A 102 -0.66 -3.74 -25.29
N SER A 103 -0.29 -4.57 -24.33
CA SER A 103 0.84 -4.33 -23.41
C SER A 103 2.20 -4.47 -24.10
N ILE A 104 2.28 -5.18 -25.22
CA ILE A 104 3.50 -5.34 -26.02
C ILE A 104 3.65 -4.18 -27.01
N VAL A 105 2.57 -3.85 -27.71
CA VAL A 105 2.58 -2.85 -28.80
C VAL A 105 2.38 -1.43 -28.29
N ARG A 106 1.54 -1.23 -27.26
CA ARG A 106 1.41 0.09 -26.62
C ARG A 106 2.44 0.22 -25.52
N SER A 107 3.45 1.03 -25.82
CA SER A 107 4.34 1.66 -24.84
C SER A 107 3.88 3.09 -24.56
N ASP A 108 2.56 3.34 -24.59
CA ASP A 108 1.96 4.67 -24.43
C ASP A 108 2.18 5.25 -23.03
N LYS A 109 2.53 4.41 -22.06
CA LYS A 109 3.03 4.83 -20.75
C LYS A 109 4.55 4.75 -20.75
N ILE A 110 5.21 5.91 -20.63
CA ILE A 110 6.63 5.99 -20.34
C ILE A 110 6.88 5.24 -19.03
N LYS A 111 7.69 4.18 -19.09
CA LYS A 111 8.12 3.47 -17.89
C LYS A 111 9.10 4.37 -17.15
N VAL A 112 8.64 4.98 -16.06
CA VAL A 112 9.51 5.78 -15.20
C VAL A 112 10.48 4.83 -14.50
N PRO A 113 11.81 5.06 -14.60
CA PRO A 113 12.81 4.33 -13.85
C PRO A 113 12.49 4.34 -12.36
N PHE A 114 12.87 3.29 -11.63
CA PHE A 114 12.53 3.14 -10.22
C PHE A 114 12.90 4.39 -9.40
N ASP A 115 14.10 4.94 -9.63
CA ASP A 115 14.64 6.09 -8.91
C ASP A 115 13.90 7.41 -9.18
N SER A 116 13.11 7.46 -10.24
CA SER A 116 12.33 8.64 -10.64
C SER A 116 10.85 8.50 -10.33
N ARG A 117 10.43 7.46 -9.61
CA ARG A 117 9.02 7.26 -9.27
C ARG A 117 8.59 8.22 -8.15
N PRO A 118 7.43 8.89 -8.29
CA PRO A 118 6.79 9.58 -7.19
C PRO A 118 6.09 8.59 -6.24
N GLY A 119 5.65 9.06 -5.08
CA GLY A 119 4.88 8.24 -4.13
C GLY A 119 5.75 7.25 -3.36
N VAL A 120 7.00 7.59 -3.11
CA VAL A 120 7.95 6.72 -2.40
C VAL A 120 8.04 7.09 -0.93
N VAL A 121 8.19 6.08 -0.09
CA VAL A 121 8.61 6.23 1.31
C VAL A 121 10.14 6.13 1.34
N TYR A 122 10.78 7.05 2.05
CA TYR A 122 12.23 7.12 2.15
C TYR A 122 12.69 7.30 3.59
N GLU A 123 13.95 6.91 3.84
CA GLU A 123 14.62 7.00 5.12
C GLU A 123 15.88 7.86 4.96
N ILE A 124 16.06 8.86 5.82
CA ILE A 124 17.29 9.63 5.97
C ILE A 124 17.91 9.25 7.30
N LYS A 125 19.15 8.73 7.29
CA LYS A 125 19.89 8.34 8.48
C LYS A 125 20.90 9.42 8.85
N CYS A 126 21.01 9.70 10.14
CA CYS A 126 22.08 10.53 10.70
C CYS A 126 23.12 9.64 11.40
N GLY A 127 24.38 10.09 11.46
CA GLY A 127 25.45 9.43 12.20
C GLY A 127 25.19 9.29 13.70
N CYS A 128 24.26 10.08 14.26
CA CYS A 128 23.81 9.96 15.65
C CYS A 128 22.78 8.82 15.87
N ASN A 129 22.58 7.95 14.88
CA ASN A 129 21.62 6.84 14.90
C ASN A 129 20.14 7.27 14.88
N ALA A 130 19.86 8.56 14.70
CA ALA A 130 18.51 9.04 14.39
C ALA A 130 18.17 8.78 12.92
N CYS A 131 16.89 8.52 12.65
CA CYS A 131 16.37 8.41 11.29
C CYS A 131 15.09 9.24 11.11
N TYR A 132 14.92 9.77 9.90
CA TYR A 132 13.71 10.44 9.46
C TYR A 132 13.04 9.59 8.37
N LEU A 133 11.80 9.20 8.62
CA LEU A 133 10.95 8.52 7.64
C LEU A 133 9.97 9.52 7.05
N GLY A 134 9.97 9.64 5.73
CA GLY A 134 9.10 10.55 5.00
C GLY A 134 8.41 9.86 3.83
N GLU A 135 7.20 10.31 3.51
CA GLU A 135 6.51 9.98 2.26
C GLU A 135 6.57 11.21 1.34
N THR A 136 6.67 10.98 0.03
CA THR A 136 6.64 12.08 -0.94
C THR A 136 5.80 11.76 -2.17
N GLY A 137 4.97 12.73 -2.58
CA GLY A 137 4.31 12.72 -3.89
C GLY A 137 5.23 13.15 -5.06
N ASN A 138 6.44 13.63 -4.76
CA ASN A 138 7.48 13.98 -5.73
C ASN A 138 8.53 12.86 -5.85
N THR A 139 9.53 13.03 -6.71
CA THR A 139 10.67 12.11 -6.79
C THR A 139 11.56 12.23 -5.55
N LEU A 140 12.28 11.15 -5.23
CA LEU A 140 13.21 11.13 -4.10
C LEU A 140 14.27 12.23 -4.19
N PHE A 141 14.87 12.39 -5.37
CA PHE A 141 15.88 13.43 -5.63
C PHE A 141 15.34 14.84 -5.40
N HIS A 142 14.09 15.12 -5.78
CA HIS A 142 13.49 16.43 -5.60
C HIS A 142 13.38 16.81 -4.11
N ILE A 143 12.94 15.86 -3.29
CA ILE A 143 12.82 16.07 -1.84
C ILE A 143 14.19 16.19 -1.18
N PHE A 144 15.14 15.36 -1.59
CA PHE A 144 16.50 15.44 -1.10
C PHE A 144 17.13 16.82 -1.37
N ASP A 145 17.01 17.32 -2.60
CA ASP A 145 17.47 18.65 -2.97
C ASP A 145 16.76 19.76 -2.17
N GLN A 146 15.45 19.60 -1.90
CA GLN A 146 14.71 20.55 -1.07
C GLN A 146 15.20 20.57 0.39
N HIS A 147 15.44 19.40 0.99
CA HIS A 147 16.05 19.30 2.31
C HIS A 147 17.43 19.96 2.33
N MET A 148 18.26 19.69 1.31
CA MET A 148 19.60 20.25 1.23
C MET A 148 19.60 21.76 1.07
N ARG A 149 18.70 22.32 0.27
CA ARG A 149 18.51 23.77 0.16
C ARG A 149 18.11 24.40 1.50
N ASN A 150 17.26 23.73 2.29
CA ASN A 150 16.89 24.23 3.61
C ASN A 150 18.07 24.18 4.60
N VAL A 151 18.87 23.10 4.59
CA VAL A 151 20.10 22.96 5.40
C VAL A 151 21.13 24.04 5.02
N LEU A 152 21.36 24.25 3.73
CA LEU A 152 22.26 25.31 3.24
C LEU A 152 21.77 26.70 3.65
N THR A 153 20.46 26.95 3.58
CA THR A 153 19.86 28.21 4.03
C THR A 153 20.10 28.44 5.52
N TYR A 154 19.95 27.40 6.34
CA TYR A 154 20.22 27.45 7.77
C TYR A 154 21.70 27.76 8.04
N ARG A 155 22.63 26.97 7.49
CA ARG A 155 24.08 27.16 7.67
C ARG A 155 24.55 28.54 7.18
N ASN A 156 24.03 29.03 6.06
CA ASN A 156 24.35 30.36 5.57
C ASN A 156 23.87 31.48 6.51
N ALA A 157 22.70 31.32 7.11
CA ALA A 157 22.19 32.27 8.10
C ALA A 157 22.99 32.21 9.41
N GLU A 158 23.37 31.02 9.86
CA GLU A 158 24.22 30.80 11.04
C GLU A 158 25.59 31.46 10.87
N ARG A 159 26.27 31.23 9.75
CA ARG A 159 27.56 31.89 9.43
C ARG A 159 27.47 33.41 9.47
N ARG A 160 26.38 33.98 8.93
CA ARG A 160 26.12 35.43 8.97
C ARG A 160 25.89 35.94 10.39
N LEU A 161 25.22 35.15 11.24
CA LEU A 161 25.03 35.48 12.65
C LEU A 161 26.36 35.48 13.40
N ASN A 162 27.27 34.58 13.03
CA ASN A 162 28.61 34.46 13.61
C ASN A 162 29.62 35.48 13.04
N GLY A 163 29.21 36.33 12.09
CA GLY A 163 30.06 37.36 11.50
C GLY A 163 31.06 36.85 10.46
N GLU A 164 30.87 35.63 9.94
CA GLU A 164 31.76 35.06 8.93
C GLU A 164 31.58 35.75 7.55
N PRO A 165 32.66 35.89 6.77
CA PRO A 165 32.61 36.51 5.45
C PRO A 165 31.77 35.67 4.47
N ALA A 166 30.92 36.36 3.69
CA ALA A 166 30.10 35.73 2.68
C ALA A 166 30.98 35.10 1.59
N THR A 167 30.87 33.78 1.43
CA THR A 167 31.58 33.04 0.38
C THR A 167 30.72 33.01 -0.88
N GLY A 168 30.90 33.98 -1.77
CA GLY A 168 30.28 33.97 -3.11
C GLY A 168 29.93 35.35 -3.67
N PRO A 169 29.67 35.43 -4.99
CA PRO A 169 29.25 36.66 -5.63
C PRO A 169 27.78 36.98 -5.29
N GLY A 170 27.50 38.22 -4.91
CA GLY A 170 26.13 38.74 -4.78
C GLY A 170 25.86 39.53 -3.51
N ARG A 171 24.66 40.11 -3.46
CA ARG A 171 24.16 40.86 -2.29
C ARG A 171 23.68 39.87 -1.22
N PRO A 172 24.07 40.05 0.06
CA PRO A 172 23.51 39.27 1.15
C PRO A 172 21.99 39.41 1.25
N PRO A 173 21.24 38.35 1.60
CA PRO A 173 19.80 38.46 1.80
C PRO A 173 19.46 39.53 2.86
N ALA A 174 18.51 40.42 2.56
CA ALA A 174 18.05 41.46 3.49
C ALA A 174 17.34 40.91 4.74
N VAL A 175 17.01 39.61 4.73
CA VAL A 175 16.35 38.94 5.85
C VAL A 175 17.34 38.77 7.00
N ASP A 176 16.86 39.11 8.20
CA ASP A 176 17.55 38.88 9.46
C ASP A 176 17.96 37.39 9.60
N PRO A 177 19.23 37.10 9.97
CA PRO A 177 19.71 35.72 10.07
C PRO A 177 18.88 34.84 11.00
N ARG A 178 18.43 35.34 12.16
CA ARG A 178 17.65 34.55 13.12
C ARG A 178 16.28 34.18 12.53
N LYS A 179 15.63 35.12 11.84
CA LYS A 179 14.38 34.85 11.10
C LYS A 179 14.56 33.82 9.99
N ALA A 180 15.68 33.87 9.27
CA ALA A 180 15.99 32.90 8.23
C ALA A 180 16.22 31.49 8.79
N MET A 181 16.95 31.37 9.91
CA MET A 181 17.15 30.09 10.61
C MET A 181 15.82 29.51 11.11
N ALA A 182 14.98 30.31 11.77
CA ALA A 182 13.67 29.86 12.25
C ALA A 182 12.75 29.39 11.11
N LYS A 183 12.81 30.07 9.95
CA LYS A 183 12.07 29.66 8.75
C LYS A 183 12.56 28.31 8.22
N ALA A 184 13.88 28.08 8.21
CA ALA A 184 14.46 26.83 7.73
C ALA A 184 14.12 25.63 8.65
N ILE A 185 14.20 25.82 9.97
CA ILE A 185 13.78 24.82 10.97
C ILE A 185 12.30 24.45 10.76
N LYS A 186 11.42 25.45 10.67
CA LYS A 186 9.98 25.22 10.47
C LYS A 186 9.66 24.50 9.14
N ALA A 187 10.48 24.70 8.11
CA ALA A 187 10.28 24.12 6.79
C ALA A 187 10.77 22.67 6.68
N SER A 188 11.62 22.19 7.60
CA SER A 188 12.24 20.88 7.47
C SER A 188 12.68 20.30 8.81
N VAL A 189 12.09 19.15 9.17
CA VAL A 189 12.50 18.34 10.33
C VAL A 189 13.98 17.93 10.25
N VAL A 190 14.50 17.69 9.05
CA VAL A 190 15.93 17.43 8.81
C VAL A 190 16.81 18.60 9.28
N VAL A 191 16.37 19.85 9.06
CA VAL A 191 17.10 21.04 9.52
C VAL A 191 16.98 21.20 11.04
N GLU A 192 15.79 20.96 11.59
CA GLU A 192 15.60 20.97 13.05
C GLU A 192 16.54 19.98 13.74
N HIS A 193 16.61 18.74 13.25
CA HIS A 193 17.52 17.73 13.77
C HIS A 193 18.99 18.12 13.56
N ALA A 194 19.38 18.54 12.35
CA ALA A 194 20.74 18.94 12.03
C ALA A 194 21.22 20.13 12.88
N SER A 195 20.33 21.04 13.27
CA SER A 195 20.68 22.18 14.15
C SER A 195 21.01 21.79 15.59
N GLN A 196 20.60 20.60 16.02
CA GLN A 196 20.79 20.09 17.38
C GLN A 196 21.80 18.94 17.42
N CYS A 197 22.11 18.36 16.26
CA CYS A 197 23.03 17.24 16.14
C CYS A 197 24.48 17.74 16.06
N SER A 198 25.33 17.26 16.97
CA SER A 198 26.77 17.56 16.98
C SER A 198 27.59 16.69 16.03
N LEU A 199 26.95 15.68 15.42
CA LEU A 199 27.54 14.84 14.39
C LEU A 199 27.04 15.34 13.04
N ASP A 200 27.91 15.99 12.28
CA ASP A 200 27.62 16.37 10.90
C ASP A 200 27.24 15.11 10.09
N PRO A 201 26.19 15.19 9.24
CA PRO A 201 25.84 14.11 8.31
C PRO A 201 26.89 13.91 7.22
#